data_AF-A0A7X8I488-F1
#
_entry.id   AF-A0A7X8I488-F1
#
_cell.length_a   1.000
_cell.length_b   1.000
_cell.length_c   1.000
_cell.angle_alpha   90.00
_cell.angle_beta   90.00
_cell.angle_gamma   90.00
#
_symmetry.space_group_name_H-M   'P 1'
#
loop_
_entity.id
_entity.type
_entity.pdbx_description
1 polymer ?
#
loop_
_entity_poly.entity_id
_entity_poly.type
_entity_poly.pdbx_seq_one_letter_code
_entity_poly.pdbx_strand_id
1 'polypeptide(L)'
;MFLIVLFVQGIELSLSNFLITIPLWIHIAMILSVNNACDLIGDKTNGRKTLAILLGPRKAPYMILAEGIIVYGEIALLTIPGVYPRSGGIQCSCFDPRIGSYRKMQKAGFDESTKEGNMAPVSKAFLVYVSTFILGFALSAMPAW
;
A
#
# COMPACT_ATOMS: atom_id res chain seq x y z
N MET A 1 -4.62 4.34 -11.86
CA MET A 1 -4.56 3.99 -13.31
C MET A 1 -5.42 2.77 -13.66
N PHE A 2 -5.54 1.74 -12.82
CA PHE A 2 -6.37 0.55 -13.12
C PHE A 2 -7.81 0.85 -13.61
N LEU A 3 -8.62 1.61 -12.85
CA LEU A 3 -10.00 1.94 -13.28
C LEU A 3 -10.06 2.74 -14.58
N ILE A 4 -9.11 3.67 -14.78
CA ILE A 4 -9.03 4.47 -16.02
C ILE A 4 -8.73 3.56 -17.20
N VAL A 5 -7.83 2.59 -17.04
CA VAL A 5 -7.50 1.60 -18.08
C VAL A 5 -8.75 0.79 -18.45
N LEU A 6 -9.49 0.27 -17.47
CA LEU A 6 -10.73 -0.48 -17.74
C LEU A 6 -11.76 0.38 -18.47
N PHE A 7 -11.96 1.62 -18.03
CA PHE A 7 -12.88 2.57 -18.65
C PHE A 7 -12.51 2.85 -20.11
N VAL A 8 -11.24 3.14 -20.40
CA VAL A 8 -10.76 3.42 -21.76
C VAL A 8 -10.85 2.20 -22.67
N GLN A 9 -10.74 0.98 -22.12
CA GLN A 9 -10.93 -0.27 -22.85
C GLN A 9 -12.40 -0.63 -23.08
N GLY A 10 -13.35 0.19 -22.64
CA GLY A 10 -14.79 -0.09 -22.76
C GLY A 10 -15.27 -1.22 -21.83
N ILE A 11 -14.49 -1.56 -20.79
CA ILE A 11 -14.86 -2.56 -19.80
C ILE A 11 -15.81 -1.90 -18.78
N GLU A 12 -16.98 -2.50 -18.58
CA GLU A 12 -17.95 -2.04 -17.59
C GLU A 12 -17.33 -2.08 -16.18
N LEU A 13 -17.41 -0.97 -15.47
CA LEU A 13 -16.86 -0.85 -14.12
C LEU A 13 -17.81 -1.51 -13.11
N SER A 14 -17.41 -2.67 -12.61
CA SER A 14 -18.13 -3.36 -11.53
C SER A 14 -17.68 -2.91 -10.14
N LEU A 15 -18.48 -3.22 -9.12
CA LEU A 15 -18.08 -3.05 -7.72
C LEU A 15 -16.79 -3.84 -7.42
N SER A 16 -16.62 -5.03 -7.99
CA SER A 16 -15.40 -5.82 -7.85
C SER A 16 -14.18 -5.08 -8.40
N ASN A 17 -14.30 -4.45 -9.58
CA ASN A 17 -13.21 -3.66 -10.18
C ASN A 17 -12.81 -2.49 -9.28
N PHE A 18 -13.79 -1.82 -8.66
CA PHE A 18 -13.55 -0.76 -7.71
C PHE A 18 -12.83 -1.27 -6.45
N LEU A 19 -13.36 -2.32 -5.81
CA LEU A 19 -12.80 -2.87 -4.56
C LEU A 19 -11.35 -3.34 -4.74
N ILE A 20 -11.02 -3.94 -5.88
CA ILE A 20 -9.66 -4.39 -6.22
C ILE A 20 -8.64 -3.23 -6.22
N THR A 21 -9.08 -1.98 -6.46
CA THR A 21 -8.17 -0.82 -6.47
C THR A 21 -7.85 -0.23 -5.10
N ILE A 22 -8.66 -0.52 -4.09
CA ILE A 22 -8.52 0.11 -2.78
C ILE A 22 -7.17 -0.23 -2.14
N PRO A 23 -6.70 -1.50 -2.11
CA PRO A 23 -5.41 -1.81 -1.51
C PRO A 23 -4.24 -1.11 -2.20
N LEU A 24 -4.30 -0.95 -3.53
CA LEU A 24 -3.30 -0.19 -4.31
C LEU A 24 -3.26 1.28 -3.88
N TRP A 25 -4.42 1.93 -3.72
CA TRP A 25 -4.51 3.33 -3.30
C TRP A 25 -3.99 3.53 -1.88
N ILE A 26 -4.36 2.65 -0.95
CA ILE A 26 -3.90 2.74 0.44
C ILE A 26 -2.39 2.48 0.54
N HIS A 27 -1.82 1.58 -0.27
CA HIS A 27 -0.36 1.44 -0.33
C HIS A 27 0.35 2.71 -0.82
N ILE A 28 -0.19 3.40 -1.83
CA ILE A 28 0.35 4.69 -2.28
C ILE A 28 0.20 5.73 -1.17
N ALA A 29 -0.95 5.77 -0.50
CA ALA A 29 -1.16 6.62 0.67
C ALA A 29 -0.12 6.34 1.77
N MET A 30 0.19 5.06 2.04
CA MET A 30 1.20 4.65 3.00
C MET A 30 2.61 5.15 2.66
N ILE A 31 3.01 5.13 1.38
CA ILE A 31 4.28 5.71 0.92
C ILE A 31 4.29 7.22 1.20
N LEU A 32 3.20 7.92 0.88
CA LEU A 32 3.06 9.35 1.14
C LEU A 32 3.01 9.67 2.64
N SER A 33 2.43 8.79 3.45
CA SER A 33 2.38 8.89 4.91
C SER A 33 3.77 8.80 5.53
N VAL A 34 4.64 7.92 5.03
CA VAL A 34 6.07 7.90 5.40
C VAL A 34 6.76 9.21 5.01
N ASN A 35 6.57 9.65 3.76
CA ASN A 35 7.17 10.88 3.24
C ASN A 35 6.80 12.09 4.10
N ASN A 36 5.50 12.31 4.32
CA ASN A 36 4.98 13.43 5.12
C ASN A 36 5.35 13.32 6.61
N ALA A 37 5.56 12.11 7.14
CA ALA A 37 6.02 11.94 8.53
C ALA A 37 7.47 12.37 8.69
N CYS A 38 8.36 12.00 7.75
CA CYS A 38 9.76 12.42 7.73
C CYS A 38 9.93 13.92 7.44
N ASP A 39 9.07 14.49 6.58
CA ASP A 39 9.12 15.90 6.18
C ASP A 39 8.28 16.83 7.07
N LEU A 40 7.79 16.36 8.23
CA LEU A 40 6.79 17.09 9.03
C LEU A 40 7.19 18.53 9.36
N ILE A 41 8.46 18.77 9.70
CA ILE A 41 8.97 20.11 10.01
C ILE A 41 8.97 20.98 8.75
N GLY A 42 9.57 20.49 7.67
CA GLY A 42 9.66 21.22 6.39
C GLY A 42 8.29 21.51 5.77
N ASP A 43 7.37 20.55 5.84
CA ASP A 43 5.99 20.74 5.39
C ASP A 43 5.28 21.80 6.23
N LYS A 44 5.47 21.79 7.55
CA LYS A 44 4.87 22.77 8.45
C LYS A 44 5.43 24.19 8.22
N THR A 45 6.74 24.33 8.03
CA THR A 45 7.37 25.64 7.74
C THR A 45 6.92 26.19 6.39
N ASN A 46 6.65 25.31 5.42
CA ASN A 46 6.12 25.68 4.10
C ASN A 46 4.60 25.90 4.08
N GLY A 47 3.92 25.87 5.23
CA GLY A 47 2.48 26.11 5.33
C GLY A 47 1.61 24.98 4.78
N ARG A 48 2.15 23.78 4.56
CA ARG A 48 1.39 22.63 4.08
C ARG A 48 0.49 22.07 5.20
N LYS A 49 -0.60 21.42 4.80
CA LYS A 49 -1.55 20.74 5.70
C LYS A 49 -1.59 19.26 5.37
N THR A 50 -0.62 18.51 5.88
CA THR A 50 -0.58 17.05 5.71
C THR A 50 -1.24 16.34 6.89
N LEU A 51 -1.64 15.09 6.69
CA LEU A 51 -2.21 14.28 7.76
C LEU A 51 -1.19 14.01 8.88
N ALA A 52 0.10 13.95 8.54
CA ALA A 52 1.19 13.88 9.52
C ALA A 52 1.25 15.12 10.44
N ILE A 53 1.03 16.32 9.89
CA ILE A 53 0.95 17.56 10.68
C ILE A 53 -0.28 17.54 11.60
N LEU A 54 -1.44 17.13 11.09
CA LEU A 54 -2.68 17.06 11.86
C LEU A 54 -2.59 16.08 13.04
N LEU A 55 -2.01 14.89 12.80
CA LEU A 55 -1.82 13.86 13.82
C LEU A 55 -0.68 14.22 14.80
N GLY A 56 0.30 14.99 14.33
CA GLY A 56 1.51 15.33 15.05
C GLY A 56 2.55 14.20 15.06
N PRO A 57 3.80 14.51 15.46
CA PRO A 57 4.95 13.61 15.29
C PRO A 57 4.82 12.29 16.06
N ARG A 58 4.06 12.27 17.15
CA ARG A 58 3.83 11.05 17.94
C ARG A 58 2.86 10.08 17.28
N LYS A 59 1.86 10.58 16.55
CA LYS A 59 0.77 9.75 15.97
C LYS A 59 0.95 9.47 14.48
N ALA A 60 1.66 10.34 13.74
CA ALA A 60 1.91 10.16 12.32
C ALA A 60 2.53 8.78 11.99
N PRO A 61 3.49 8.23 12.76
CA PRO A 61 4.00 6.88 12.51
C PRO A 61 2.94 5.77 12.65
N TYR A 62 1.94 5.93 13.51
CA TYR A 62 0.90 4.90 13.72
C TYR A 62 -0.09 4.85 12.55
N MET A 63 -0.23 5.94 11.79
CA MET A 63 -1.01 5.96 10.56
C MET A 63 -0.46 4.99 9.52
N ILE A 64 0.87 4.95 9.35
CA ILE A 64 1.56 4.03 8.45
C ILE A 64 1.26 2.56 8.82
N LEU A 65 1.26 2.27 10.13
CA LEU A 65 0.88 0.93 10.62
C LEU A 65 -0.58 0.61 10.33
N ALA A 66 -1.49 1.57 10.55
CA ALA A 66 -2.91 1.38 10.30
C ALA A 66 -3.19 1.13 8.81
N GLU A 67 -2.60 1.92 7.91
CA GLU A 67 -2.68 1.73 6.46
C GLU A 67 -2.15 0.36 6.05
N GLY A 68 -1.02 -0.07 6.63
CA GLY A 68 -0.48 -1.41 6.41
C GLY A 68 -1.46 -2.51 6.84
N ILE A 69 -2.04 -2.42 8.04
CA ILE A 69 -3.03 -3.39 8.54
C ILE A 69 -4.25 -3.44 7.61
N ILE A 70 -4.75 -2.28 7.17
CA ILE A 70 -5.91 -2.19 6.28
C ILE A 70 -5.61 -2.86 4.95
N VAL A 71 -4.48 -2.55 4.30
CA VAL A 71 -4.11 -3.15 3.00
C VAL A 71 -4.08 -4.67 3.09
N TYR A 72 -3.40 -5.24 4.09
CA TYR A 72 -3.32 -6.69 4.20
C TYR A 72 -4.64 -7.34 4.64
N GLY A 73 -5.44 -6.63 5.44
CA GLY A 73 -6.79 -7.06 5.79
C GLY A 73 -7.72 -7.12 4.58
N GLU A 74 -7.68 -6.10 3.72
CA GLU A 74 -8.44 -6.06 2.48
C GLU A 74 -7.99 -7.11 1.48
N ILE A 75 -6.68 -7.33 1.29
CA ILE A 75 -6.17 -8.39 0.42
C ILE A 75 -6.71 -9.76 0.88
N ALA A 76 -6.67 -10.04 2.18
CA ALA A 76 -7.22 -11.28 2.73
C ALA A 76 -8.73 -11.37 2.49
N LEU A 77 -9.47 -10.30 2.78
CA LEU A 77 -10.93 -10.24 2.64
C LEU A 77 -11.38 -10.41 1.18
N LEU A 78 -10.67 -9.81 0.21
CA LEU A 78 -10.99 -9.88 -1.22
C LEU A 78 -10.55 -11.20 -1.86
N THR A 79 -9.60 -11.91 -1.25
CA THR A 79 -9.15 -13.23 -1.74
C THR A 79 -10.18 -14.33 -1.46
N ILE A 80 -10.87 -14.29 -0.32
CA ILE A 80 -11.87 -15.30 0.09
C ILE A 80 -13.00 -15.47 -0.95
N PRO A 81 -13.71 -14.41 -1.38
CA PRO A 81 -14.77 -14.51 -2.38
C PRO A 81 -14.24 -14.70 -3.82
N GLY A 82 -12.91 -14.70 -4.02
CA GLY A 82 -12.31 -14.82 -5.36
C GLY A 82 -12.33 -13.54 -6.19
N VAL A 83 -12.62 -12.39 -5.56
CA VAL A 83 -12.47 -11.06 -6.20
C VAL A 83 -11.01 -10.80 -6.53
N TYR A 84 -10.12 -11.18 -5.62
CA TYR A 84 -8.68 -11.23 -5.86
C TYR A 84 -8.25 -12.63 -6.31
N PRO A 85 -7.35 -12.78 -7.30
CA PRO A 85 -6.84 -14.09 -7.70
C PRO A 85 -6.21 -14.81 -6.50
N ARG A 86 -6.67 -16.03 -6.22
CA ARG A 86 -6.21 -16.81 -5.06
C ARG A 86 -4.69 -17.03 -5.05
N SER A 87 -4.10 -17.25 -6.23
CA SER A 87 -2.65 -17.34 -6.43
C SER A 87 -1.92 -16.07 -5.99
N GLY A 88 -2.44 -14.89 -6.35
CA GLY A 88 -1.89 -13.59 -5.96
C GLY A 88 -2.08 -13.28 -4.46
N GLY A 89 -3.24 -13.64 -3.89
CA GLY A 89 -3.54 -13.44 -2.46
C GLY A 89 -2.62 -14.26 -1.53
N ILE A 90 -2.33 -15.51 -1.91
CA ILE A 90 -1.37 -16.37 -1.18
C ILE A 90 0.05 -15.80 -1.28
N GLN A 91 0.46 -15.33 -2.46
CA GLN A 91 1.81 -14.76 -2.66
C GLN A 91 2.02 -13.43 -1.89
N CYS A 92 1.00 -12.57 -1.79
CA CYS A 92 1.04 -11.40 -0.90
C CYS A 92 1.17 -11.76 0.58
N SER A 93 0.71 -12.95 0.97
CA SER A 93 0.82 -13.43 2.34
C SER A 93 2.24 -13.89 2.69
N CYS A 94 2.98 -14.41 1.70
CA CYS A 94 4.33 -14.94 1.85
C CYS A 94 5.46 -13.89 1.80
N PHE A 95 5.22 -12.70 1.24
CA PHE A 95 6.28 -11.71 1.03
C PHE A 95 6.31 -10.60 2.12
N ASP A 96 7.06 -10.93 3.17
CA ASP A 96 7.89 -10.06 4.04
C ASP A 96 7.22 -9.28 5.23
N PRO A 97 8.01 -8.66 6.13
CA PRO A 97 8.06 -8.89 7.57
C PRO A 97 7.32 -7.74 8.29
N ARG A 98 5.99 -7.75 8.21
CA ARG A 98 5.09 -6.59 8.41
C ARG A 98 5.34 -5.77 9.69
N ILE A 99 5.76 -6.43 10.75
CA ILE A 99 6.04 -5.79 12.05
C ILE A 99 7.54 -5.48 12.20
N GLY A 100 8.42 -6.28 11.60
CA GLY A 100 9.86 -6.11 11.70
C GLY A 100 10.33 -4.82 11.04
N SER A 101 9.90 -4.57 9.79
CA SER A 101 10.23 -3.35 9.06
C SER A 101 9.66 -2.11 9.77
N TYR A 102 8.39 -2.17 10.19
CA TYR A 102 7.78 -1.06 10.93
C TYR A 102 8.50 -0.76 12.25
N ARG A 103 8.89 -1.80 13.02
CA ARG A 103 9.69 -1.62 14.24
C ARG A 103 11.07 -1.03 13.95
N LYS A 104 11.71 -1.41 12.83
CA LYS A 104 12.98 -0.79 12.40
C LYS A 104 12.79 0.69 12.09
N MET A 105 11.73 1.06 11.37
CA MET A 105 11.39 2.45 11.09
C MET A 105 11.12 3.24 12.37
N GLN A 106 10.34 2.70 13.30
CA GLN A 106 10.11 3.34 14.61
C GLN A 106 11.40 3.55 15.40
N LYS A 107 12.34 2.61 15.36
CA LYS A 107 13.65 2.74 16.02
C LYS A 107 14.55 3.76 15.33
N ALA A 108 14.48 3.86 14.00
CA ALA A 108 15.25 4.84 13.23
C ALA A 108 14.74 6.27 13.45
N GLY A 109 13.44 6.43 13.70
CA GLY A 109 12.78 7.74 13.75
C GLY A 109 12.19 8.12 12.40
N PHE A 110 11.47 9.25 12.38
CA PHE A 110 10.81 9.79 11.18
C PHE A 110 11.27 11.23 10.97
N ASP A 111 12.49 11.34 10.46
CA ASP A 111 13.13 12.60 10.13
C ASP A 111 13.62 12.59 8.69
N GLU A 112 13.96 13.76 8.15
CA GLU A 112 14.44 13.93 6.77
C GLU A 112 15.63 13.00 6.43
N SER A 113 16.57 12.80 7.37
CA SER A 113 17.74 11.92 7.19
C SER A 113 17.40 10.43 7.09
N THR A 114 16.26 10.01 7.64
CA THR A 114 15.80 8.61 7.66
C THR A 114 14.80 8.29 6.55
N LYS A 115 14.38 9.31 5.81
CA LYS A 115 13.31 9.26 4.81
C LYS A 115 13.50 8.16 3.77
N GLU A 116 14.65 8.14 3.10
CA GLU A 116 14.92 7.12 2.07
C GLU A 116 14.90 5.71 2.65
N GLY A 117 15.54 5.53 3.82
CA GLY A 117 15.58 4.24 4.53
C GLY A 117 14.20 3.76 4.97
N ASN A 118 13.32 4.68 5.36
CA ASN A 118 11.94 4.39 5.77
C ASN A 118 11.00 4.18 4.58
N MET A 119 11.21 4.86 3.45
CA MET A 119 10.41 4.68 2.24
C MET A 119 10.73 3.37 1.53
N ALA A 120 12.00 2.96 1.48
CA ALA A 120 12.45 1.75 0.80
C ALA A 120 11.62 0.48 1.13
N PRO A 121 11.40 0.09 2.40
CA PRO A 121 10.61 -1.11 2.72
C PRO A 121 9.14 -0.99 2.29
N VAL A 122 8.55 0.20 2.39
CA VAL A 122 7.14 0.45 2.02
C VAL A 122 6.98 0.41 0.50
N SER A 123 7.88 1.04 -0.24
CA SER A 123 7.90 0.99 -1.70
C SER A 123 8.17 -0.42 -2.23
N LYS A 124 9.06 -1.17 -1.57
CA LYS A 124 9.29 -2.59 -1.92
C LYS A 124 8.05 -3.43 -1.69
N ALA A 125 7.33 -3.24 -0.58
CA ALA A 125 6.07 -3.92 -0.32
C ALA A 125 5.03 -3.61 -1.41
N PHE A 126 4.96 -2.35 -1.86
CA PHE A 126 4.12 -1.97 -2.99
C PHE A 126 4.50 -2.66 -4.30
N LEU A 127 5.78 -2.68 -4.66
CA LEU A 127 6.23 -3.34 -5.89
C LEU A 127 5.94 -4.84 -5.88
N VAL A 128 6.13 -5.47 -4.72
CA VAL A 128 5.81 -6.89 -4.51
C VAL A 128 4.31 -7.11 -4.69
N TYR A 129 3.47 -6.31 -4.04
CA TYR A 129 2.02 -6.36 -4.17
C TYR A 129 1.57 -6.24 -5.64
N VAL A 130 2.11 -5.27 -6.38
CA VAL A 130 1.80 -5.10 -7.81
C VAL A 130 2.26 -6.30 -8.63
N SER A 131 3.47 -6.83 -8.35
CA SER A 131 4.03 -7.98 -9.07
C SER A 131 3.19 -9.24 -8.85
N THR A 132 2.81 -9.54 -7.62
CA THR A 132 1.98 -10.70 -7.28
C THR A 132 0.55 -10.55 -7.80
N PHE A 133 0.03 -9.33 -7.83
CA PHE A 133 -1.27 -9.05 -8.44
C PHE A 133 -1.26 -9.35 -9.94
N ILE A 134 -0.30 -8.81 -10.68
CA ILE A 134 -0.15 -9.05 -12.12
C ILE A 134 0.04 -10.54 -12.39
N LEU A 135 0.93 -11.21 -11.65
CA LEU A 135 1.18 -12.64 -11.79
C LEU A 135 -0.07 -13.47 -11.48
N GLY A 136 -0.80 -13.09 -10.43
CA GLY A 136 -2.05 -13.76 -10.03
C GLY A 136 -3.10 -13.71 -11.14
N PHE A 137 -3.28 -12.54 -11.76
CA PHE A 137 -4.17 -12.38 -12.91
C PHE A 137 -3.69 -13.15 -14.14
N ALA A 138 -2.40 -13.07 -14.46
CA ALA A 138 -1.81 -13.80 -15.59
C ALA A 138 -2.00 -15.32 -15.45
N LEU A 139 -1.78 -15.87 -14.26
CA LEU A 139 -2.02 -17.29 -13.97
C LEU A 139 -3.49 -17.66 -14.03
N SER A 140 -4.40 -16.78 -13.57
CA SER A 140 -5.84 -17.04 -13.65
C SER A 140 -6.41 -16.99 -15.06
N ALA A 141 -5.72 -16.33 -16.00
CA ALA A 141 -6.10 -16.25 -17.41
C ALA A 141 -5.57 -17.43 -18.25
N MET A 142 -4.71 -18.29 -17.69
CA MET A 142 -4.24 -19.49 -18.38
C MET A 142 -5.34 -20.56 -18.41
N PRO A 143 -5.60 -21.20 -19.56
CA PRO A 143 -6.54 -22.33 -19.61
C PRO A 143 -6.08 -23.44 -18.66
N ALA A 144 -6.99 -23.98 -17.86
CA ALA A 144 -6.74 -25.24 -17.16
C ALA A 144 -6.71 -26.36 -18.22
N TRP A 145 -5.57 -27.04 -18.34
CA TRP A 145 -5.39 -28.18 -19.24
C TRP A 145 -5.95 -29.44 -18.58
#